data_AF-A0A7V9JKA2-F1
#
_entry.id   AF-A0A7V9JKA2-F1
#
_cell.length_a   1.000
_cell.length_b   1.000
_cell.length_c   1.000
_cell.angle_alpha   90.00
_cell.angle_beta   90.00
_cell.angle_gamma   90.00
#
_symmetry.space_group_name_H-M   'P 1'
#
loop_
_entity.id
_entity.type
_entity.pdbx_description
1 polymer ?
#
loop_
_entity_poly.entity_id
_entity_poly.type
_entity_poly.pdbx_seq_one_letter_code
_entity_poly.pdbx_strand_id
1 'polypeptide(L)'
;MDAQPLWSAAPGWLNTASYGLPPAPAWDALQSVLADWRGWFSGQDVHTSYYGLPLRLARSARRFDTSPAWFSWIGTAPALELVEQIGIEAIRAHNLALANRFRAGLGLADGDSAIVSAAIPDADRKLAATGIRAATRAGDLRVSFHIYSTEIDVDTALNALTS
;
A
#
# COMPACT_ATOMS: atom_id res chain seq x y z
N MET A 1 -34.96 -3.69 12.73
CA MET A 1 -34.69 -2.54 11.85
C MET A 1 -34.40 -3.11 10.48
N ASP A 2 -35.09 -2.63 9.44
CA ASP A 2 -34.74 -3.01 8.07
C ASP A 2 -33.47 -2.25 7.68
N ALA A 3 -32.36 -2.97 7.47
CA ALA A 3 -31.05 -2.39 7.23
C ALA A 3 -30.79 -2.15 5.73
N GLN A 4 -31.52 -2.84 4.85
CA GLN A 4 -31.29 -2.81 3.39
C GLN A 4 -31.39 -1.39 2.79
N PRO A 5 -32.31 -0.50 3.23
CA PRO A 5 -32.38 0.88 2.72
C PRO A 5 -31.17 1.76 3.05
N LEU A 6 -30.30 1.35 3.97
CA LEU A 6 -29.06 2.08 4.26
C LEU A 6 -28.02 1.93 3.13
N TRP A 7 -28.23 1.06 2.13
CA TRP A 7 -27.32 0.86 1.00
C TRP A 7 -27.99 1.21 -0.33
N SER A 8 -27.25 1.90 -1.21
CA SER A 8 -27.68 2.24 -2.57
C SER A 8 -27.02 1.32 -3.61
N ALA A 9 -27.49 0.07 -3.70
CA ALA A 9 -26.94 -0.95 -4.58
C ALA A 9 -27.73 -1.11 -5.89
N ALA A 10 -27.85 -0.05 -6.71
CA ALA A 10 -28.57 -0.11 -7.98
C ALA A 10 -27.60 -0.35 -9.18
N PRO A 11 -27.88 -1.29 -10.09
CA PRO A 11 -28.98 -2.27 -10.10
C PRO A 11 -28.73 -3.50 -9.19
N GLY A 12 -27.54 -3.62 -8.59
CA GLY A 12 -27.15 -4.66 -7.65
C GLY A 12 -25.64 -4.60 -7.40
N TRP A 13 -25.16 -5.17 -6.30
CA TRP A 13 -23.72 -5.31 -6.03
C TRP A 13 -23.41 -6.71 -5.53
N LEU A 14 -22.71 -7.51 -6.34
CA LEU A 14 -22.34 -8.91 -6.03
C LEU A 14 -20.82 -9.12 -6.02
N ASN A 15 -20.04 -8.04 -5.89
CA ASN A 15 -18.58 -8.12 -5.80
C ASN A 15 -18.13 -8.48 -4.37
N THR A 16 -16.93 -9.03 -4.23
CA THR A 16 -16.33 -9.50 -2.98
C THR A 16 -16.20 -8.39 -1.93
N ALA A 17 -16.29 -8.75 -0.65
CA ALA A 17 -16.39 -7.84 0.51
C ALA A 17 -15.26 -6.80 0.66
N SER A 18 -14.12 -6.97 -0.02
CA SER A 18 -13.01 -6.00 -0.01
C SER A 18 -13.38 -4.64 -0.61
N TYR A 19 -14.43 -4.59 -1.44
CA TYR A 19 -14.92 -3.38 -2.11
C TYR A 19 -16.42 -3.19 -1.88
N GLY A 20 -16.91 -3.43 -0.65
CA GLY A 20 -18.33 -3.24 -0.33
C GLY A 20 -18.83 -1.80 -0.52
N LEU A 21 -20.11 -1.65 -0.83
CA LEU A 21 -20.77 -0.35 -0.80
C LEU A 21 -20.85 0.15 0.66
N PRO A 22 -20.52 1.42 0.95
CA PRO A 22 -20.70 1.95 2.30
C PRO A 22 -22.19 2.17 2.59
N PRO A 23 -22.65 1.93 3.84
CA PRO A 23 -23.97 2.37 4.24
C PRO A 23 -24.04 3.90 4.33
N ALA A 24 -25.25 4.46 4.19
CA ALA A 24 -25.52 5.89 4.19
C ALA A 24 -24.90 6.62 5.40
N PRO A 25 -25.00 6.13 6.66
CA PRO A 25 -24.36 6.82 7.79
C PRO A 25 -22.83 6.91 7.67
N ALA A 26 -22.16 5.89 7.11
CA ALA A 26 -20.72 5.91 6.91
C ALA A 26 -20.33 6.86 5.77
N TRP A 27 -21.13 6.87 4.70
CA TRP A 27 -20.99 7.81 3.60
C TRP A 27 -21.16 9.26 4.08
N ASP A 28 -22.22 9.56 4.83
CA ASP A 28 -22.51 10.89 5.33
C ASP A 28 -21.43 11.39 6.29
N ALA A 29 -20.94 10.52 7.20
CA ALA A 29 -19.83 10.85 8.09
C ALA A 29 -18.55 11.18 7.32
N LEU A 30 -18.19 10.37 6.31
CA LEU A 30 -17.04 10.64 5.45
C LEU A 30 -17.20 11.97 4.70
N GLN A 31 -18.40 12.24 4.16
CA GLN A 31 -18.68 13.48 3.44
C GLN A 31 -18.60 14.72 4.34
N SER A 32 -19.03 14.62 5.60
CA SER A 32 -18.88 15.67 6.60
C SER A 32 -17.40 15.97 6.87
N VAL A 33 -16.61 14.94 7.17
CA VAL A 33 -15.16 15.11 7.43
C VAL A 33 -14.47 15.68 6.19
N LEU A 34 -14.82 15.22 4.99
CA LEU A 34 -14.25 15.77 3.76
C LEU A 34 -14.64 17.23 3.55
N ALA A 35 -15.85 17.65 3.92
CA ALA A 35 -16.25 19.05 3.84
C ALA A 35 -15.39 19.94 4.75
N ASP A 36 -15.06 19.46 5.95
CA ASP A 36 -14.19 20.17 6.91
C ASP A 36 -12.72 20.16 6.47
N TRP A 37 -12.25 19.07 5.86
CA TRP A 37 -10.84 18.88 5.52
C TRP A 37 -10.44 19.57 4.21
N ARG A 38 -11.40 19.78 3.29
CA ARG A 38 -11.15 20.40 1.98
C ARG A 38 -10.86 21.90 2.10
N GLY A 39 -9.85 22.34 1.37
CA GLY A 39 -9.42 23.74 1.35
C GLY A 39 -9.33 24.32 -0.06
N TRP A 40 -8.80 25.55 -0.17
CA TRP A 40 -8.59 26.25 -1.44
C TRP A 40 -7.85 25.41 -2.49
N PHE A 41 -6.91 24.57 -2.06
CA PHE A 41 -6.11 23.73 -2.94
C PHE A 41 -6.91 22.60 -3.61
N SER A 42 -8.01 22.18 -2.98
CA SER A 42 -8.98 21.22 -3.54
C SER A 42 -9.89 21.84 -4.62
N GLY A 43 -9.79 23.15 -4.81
CA GLY A 43 -10.57 23.92 -5.78
C GLY A 43 -10.21 23.61 -7.24
N GLN A 44 -11.21 23.72 -8.12
CA GLN A 44 -11.03 23.56 -9.57
C GLN A 44 -9.96 24.51 -10.10
N ASP A 45 -10.08 25.79 -9.72
CA ASP A 45 -9.06 26.80 -9.88
C ASP A 45 -8.56 27.20 -8.48
N VAL A 46 -7.29 26.89 -8.23
CA VAL A 46 -6.67 26.93 -6.90
C VAL A 46 -6.63 28.35 -6.34
N HIS A 47 -6.12 29.30 -7.11
CA HIS A 47 -5.87 30.65 -6.62
C HIS A 47 -7.16 31.48 -6.52
N THR A 48 -8.17 31.16 -7.32
CA THR A 48 -9.51 31.78 -7.18
C THR A 48 -10.35 31.13 -6.07
N SER A 49 -9.87 30.05 -5.44
CA SER A 49 -10.59 29.32 -4.37
C SER A 49 -10.13 29.69 -2.95
N TYR A 50 -9.27 30.71 -2.79
CA TYR A 50 -8.91 31.21 -1.46
C TYR A 50 -10.12 31.72 -0.66
N TYR A 51 -11.11 32.30 -1.36
CA TYR A 51 -12.30 32.90 -0.76
C TYR A 51 -13.57 32.58 -1.56
N GLY A 52 -14.72 32.92 -0.98
CA GLY A 52 -16.03 32.84 -1.62
C GLY A 52 -16.63 31.43 -1.56
N LEU A 53 -17.26 31.11 -0.43
CA LEU A 53 -18.06 29.90 -0.26
C LEU A 53 -19.28 29.89 -1.21
N PRO A 54 -19.77 28.71 -1.62
CA PRO A 54 -19.24 27.38 -1.32
C PRO A 54 -17.95 27.06 -2.11
N LEU A 55 -17.12 26.16 -1.57
CA LEU A 55 -15.89 25.72 -2.23
C LEU A 55 -16.19 25.04 -3.57
N ARG A 56 -15.62 25.58 -4.66
CA ARG A 56 -15.77 25.07 -6.03
C ARG A 56 -14.77 23.96 -6.28
N LEU A 57 -15.08 22.74 -5.84
CA LEU A 57 -14.17 21.59 -5.92
C LEU A 57 -13.77 21.23 -7.35
N ALA A 58 -12.56 20.69 -7.48
CA ALA A 58 -12.09 20.12 -8.75
C ALA A 58 -12.95 18.93 -9.19
N ARG A 59 -13.18 18.80 -10.51
CA ARG A 59 -13.92 17.65 -11.06
C ARG A 59 -13.11 16.35 -11.00
N SER A 60 -11.79 16.44 -10.99
CA SER A 60 -10.86 15.29 -10.91
C SER A 60 -10.62 14.86 -9.46
N ALA A 61 -9.71 13.89 -9.27
CA ALA A 61 -9.26 13.46 -7.94
C ALA A 61 -8.62 14.59 -7.10
N ARG A 62 -8.22 15.71 -7.72
CA ARG A 62 -7.67 16.89 -7.03
C ARG A 62 -8.59 17.46 -5.93
N ARG A 63 -9.89 17.15 -5.96
CA ARG A 63 -10.82 17.51 -4.87
C ARG A 63 -10.48 16.89 -3.51
N PHE A 64 -9.51 15.98 -3.48
CA PHE A 64 -8.98 15.34 -2.27
C PHE A 64 -7.60 15.90 -1.87
N ASP A 65 -7.00 16.81 -2.66
CA ASP A 65 -5.74 17.45 -2.29
C ASP A 65 -5.99 18.57 -1.28
N THR A 66 -5.43 18.46 -0.08
CA THR A 66 -5.61 19.48 0.98
C THR A 66 -4.51 20.52 0.99
N SER A 67 -3.31 20.13 0.60
CA SER A 67 -2.18 21.03 0.44
C SER A 67 -1.27 20.52 -0.66
N PRO A 68 -0.45 21.40 -1.24
CA PRO A 68 0.61 20.94 -2.11
C PRO A 68 1.65 20.19 -1.26
N ALA A 69 1.82 18.90 -1.51
CA ALA A 69 2.85 18.06 -0.88
C ALA A 69 4.24 18.35 -1.50
N TRP A 70 4.67 19.62 -1.50
CA TRP A 70 5.82 20.13 -2.27
C TRP A 70 7.07 19.25 -2.13
N PHE A 71 7.47 18.93 -0.89
CA PHE A 71 8.68 18.14 -0.65
C PHE A 71 8.54 16.68 -1.09
N SER A 72 7.35 16.09 -0.93
CA SER A 72 7.09 14.72 -1.42
C SER A 72 7.19 14.68 -2.94
N TRP A 73 6.61 15.66 -3.64
CA TRP A 73 6.65 15.73 -5.11
C TRP A 73 8.06 15.87 -5.68
N ILE A 74 8.95 16.60 -4.98
CA ILE A 74 10.35 16.73 -5.41
C ILE A 74 11.05 15.36 -5.47
N GLY A 75 10.75 14.45 -4.54
CA GLY A 75 11.30 13.09 -4.55
C GLY A 75 10.51 12.12 -5.44
N THR A 76 9.20 12.30 -5.57
CA THR A 76 8.33 11.37 -6.30
C THR A 76 8.65 11.33 -7.79
N ALA A 77 8.81 12.48 -8.45
CA ALA A 77 9.08 12.51 -9.89
C ALA A 77 10.35 11.71 -10.30
N PRO A 78 11.55 11.99 -9.76
CA PRO A 78 12.75 11.23 -10.12
C PRO A 78 12.70 9.76 -9.67
N ALA A 79 11.98 9.44 -8.58
CA ALA A 79 11.78 8.05 -8.17
C ALA A 79 10.92 7.27 -9.19
N LEU A 80 9.86 7.89 -9.72
CA LEU A 80 9.02 7.29 -10.77
C LEU A 80 9.78 7.16 -12.09
N GLU A 81 10.58 8.16 -12.47
CA GLU A 81 11.45 8.10 -13.64
C GLU A 81 12.44 6.92 -13.55
N LEU A 82 13.03 6.68 -12.37
CA LEU A 82 13.90 5.53 -12.16
C LEU A 82 13.13 4.20 -12.26
N VAL A 83 11.94 4.10 -11.68
CA VAL A 83 11.10 2.90 -11.79
C VAL A 83 10.71 2.63 -13.25
N GLU A 84 10.40 3.68 -14.02
CA GLU A 84 10.11 3.58 -15.46
C GLU A 84 11.34 3.12 -16.24
N GLN A 85 12.54 3.65 -15.94
CA GLN A 85 13.80 3.26 -16.58
C GLN A 85 14.16 1.79 -16.31
N ILE A 86 13.93 1.29 -15.09
CA ILE A 86 14.19 -0.11 -14.74
C ILE A 86 13.11 -1.02 -15.37
N GLY A 87 11.86 -0.60 -15.37
CA GLY A 87 10.71 -1.35 -15.84
C GLY A 87 10.06 -2.22 -14.76
N ILE A 88 8.72 -2.22 -14.72
CA ILE A 88 7.94 -2.95 -13.70
C ILE A 88 8.09 -4.47 -13.82
N GLU A 89 8.30 -4.99 -15.03
CA GLU A 89 8.50 -6.40 -15.32
C GLU A 89 9.84 -6.90 -14.78
N ALA A 90 10.90 -6.11 -14.97
CA ALA A 90 12.23 -6.44 -14.46
C ALA A 90 12.25 -6.44 -12.91
N ILE A 91 11.63 -5.43 -12.30
CA ILE A 91 11.46 -5.36 -10.83
C ILE A 91 10.68 -6.57 -10.32
N ARG A 92 9.56 -6.90 -10.99
CA ARG A 92 8.75 -8.07 -10.62
C ARG A 92 9.55 -9.36 -10.71
N ALA A 93 10.26 -9.58 -11.83
CA ALA A 93 11.02 -10.80 -12.06
C ALA A 93 12.12 -10.99 -10.99
N HIS A 94 12.89 -9.93 -10.69
CA HIS A 94 13.94 -9.96 -9.67
C HIS A 94 13.37 -10.25 -8.27
N ASN A 95 12.38 -9.47 -7.84
CA ASN A 95 11.82 -9.61 -6.49
C ASN A 95 11.16 -10.98 -6.29
N LEU A 96 10.49 -11.50 -7.34
CA LEU A 96 9.85 -12.81 -7.29
C LEU A 96 10.87 -13.94 -7.27
N ALA A 97 11.97 -13.82 -8.01
CA ALA A 97 13.07 -14.80 -7.96
C ALA A 97 13.68 -14.90 -6.57
N LEU A 98 13.94 -13.76 -5.91
CA LEU A 98 14.43 -13.73 -4.52
C LEU A 98 13.41 -14.30 -3.53
N ALA A 99 12.13 -13.97 -3.69
CA ALA A 99 11.08 -14.51 -2.85
C ALA A 99 10.96 -16.03 -2.98
N ASN A 100 11.01 -16.57 -4.21
CA ASN A 100 10.95 -18.02 -4.44
C ASN A 100 12.23 -18.72 -4.00
N ARG A 101 13.41 -18.10 -4.10
CA ARG A 101 14.64 -18.61 -3.49
C ARG A 101 14.49 -18.76 -1.97
N PHE A 102 13.98 -17.73 -1.30
CA PHE A 102 13.72 -17.76 0.14
C PHE A 102 12.68 -18.84 0.50
N ARG A 103 11.58 -18.94 -0.26
CA ARG A 103 10.56 -19.98 -0.07
C ARG A 103 11.15 -21.39 -0.22
N ALA A 104 11.93 -21.62 -1.27
CA ALA A 104 12.61 -22.90 -1.50
C ALA A 104 13.57 -23.24 -0.35
N GLY A 105 14.31 -22.26 0.17
CA GLY A 105 15.17 -22.43 1.34
C GLY A 105 14.42 -22.82 2.63
N LEU A 106 13.14 -22.47 2.74
CA LEU A 106 12.25 -22.88 3.83
C LEU A 106 11.43 -24.15 3.51
N GLY A 107 11.61 -24.75 2.33
CA GLY A 107 10.82 -25.90 1.88
C GLY A 107 9.36 -25.57 1.53
N LEU A 108 9.05 -24.31 1.23
CA LEU A 108 7.73 -23.85 0.81
C LEU A 108 7.59 -23.95 -0.72
N ALA A 109 6.38 -24.23 -1.21
CA ALA A 109 6.08 -24.18 -2.64
C ALA A 109 6.29 -22.78 -3.21
N ASP A 110 6.56 -22.65 -4.51
CA ASP A 110 6.68 -21.36 -5.17
C ASP A 110 5.43 -20.48 -4.98
N GLY A 111 5.64 -19.17 -4.99
CA GLY A 111 4.58 -18.16 -4.92
C GLY A 111 4.64 -17.18 -6.10
N ASP A 112 3.70 -16.26 -6.10
CA ASP A 112 3.54 -15.17 -7.08
C ASP A 112 3.72 -13.76 -6.46
N SER A 113 4.18 -13.70 -5.21
CA SER A 113 4.35 -12.50 -4.41
C SER A 113 5.81 -12.29 -4.00
N ALA A 114 6.27 -11.03 -4.04
CA ALA A 114 7.56 -10.60 -3.50
C ALA A 114 7.59 -10.53 -1.95
N ILE A 115 6.48 -10.88 -1.30
CA ILE A 115 6.32 -10.89 0.15
C ILE A 115 6.08 -12.34 0.57
N VAL A 116 6.87 -12.82 1.52
CA VAL A 116 6.73 -14.16 2.10
C VAL A 116 6.33 -14.02 3.56
N SER A 117 5.20 -14.66 3.90
CA SER A 117 4.81 -14.89 5.28
C SER A 117 5.10 -16.36 5.63
N ALA A 118 5.76 -16.60 6.75
CA ALA A 118 6.08 -17.95 7.22
C ALA A 118 6.00 -18.03 8.75
N ALA A 119 5.41 -19.12 9.25
CA ALA A 119 5.38 -19.41 10.68
C ALA A 119 6.77 -19.89 11.13
N ILE A 120 7.61 -18.95 11.58
CA ILE A 120 8.94 -19.23 12.10
C ILE A 120 9.03 -18.68 13.53
N PRO A 121 9.07 -19.57 14.54
CA PRO A 121 9.23 -19.16 15.93
C PRO A 121 10.50 -18.33 16.15
N ASP A 122 10.40 -17.29 16.98
CA ASP A 122 11.49 -16.39 17.35
C ASP A 122 12.25 -15.76 16.16
N ALA A 123 11.60 -15.58 15.00
CA ALA A 123 12.27 -15.10 13.79
C ALA A 123 12.93 -13.72 13.97
N ASP A 124 12.32 -12.84 14.76
CA ASP A 124 12.87 -11.53 15.12
C ASP A 124 14.19 -11.67 15.90
N ARG A 125 14.21 -12.55 16.92
CA ARG A 125 15.42 -12.84 17.71
C ARG A 125 16.50 -13.49 16.85
N LYS A 126 16.13 -14.43 15.97
CA LYS A 126 17.06 -15.11 15.06
C LYS A 126 17.72 -14.13 14.08
N LEU A 127 16.96 -13.18 13.55
CA LEU A 127 17.48 -12.19 12.59
C LEU A 127 18.27 -11.05 13.23
N ALA A 128 18.06 -10.74 14.51
CA ALA A 128 18.65 -9.58 15.19
C ALA A 128 20.18 -9.47 15.05
N ALA A 129 20.90 -10.60 15.03
CA ALA A 129 22.36 -10.64 14.94
C ALA A 129 22.92 -10.46 13.51
N THR A 130 22.07 -10.52 12.48
CA THR A 130 22.51 -10.49 11.07
C THR A 130 22.47 -9.10 10.44
N GLY A 131 21.83 -8.13 11.09
CA GLY A 131 21.51 -6.83 10.50
C GLY A 131 20.33 -6.85 9.52
N ILE A 132 19.79 -8.03 9.18
CA ILE A 132 18.56 -8.16 8.38
C ILE A 132 17.36 -7.67 9.18
N ARG A 133 16.56 -6.80 8.55
CA ARG A 133 15.34 -6.24 9.14
C ARG A 133 14.13 -6.86 8.47
N ALA A 134 13.30 -7.53 9.27
CA ALA A 134 12.01 -8.09 8.85
C ALA A 134 10.94 -7.79 9.91
N ALA A 135 9.68 -7.95 9.55
CA ALA A 135 8.56 -7.72 10.47
C ALA A 135 7.99 -9.05 10.96
N THR A 136 7.59 -9.11 12.23
CA THR A 136 6.72 -10.17 12.75
C THR A 136 5.30 -9.63 12.84
N ARG A 137 4.31 -10.35 12.31
CA ARG A 137 2.89 -9.97 12.30
C ARG A 137 2.05 -11.15 12.76
N ALA A 138 1.29 -10.96 13.84
CA ALA A 138 0.50 -12.02 14.47
C ALA A 138 1.31 -13.29 14.83
N GLY A 139 2.60 -13.13 15.14
CA GLY A 139 3.51 -14.24 15.47
C GLY A 139 4.29 -14.80 14.27
N ASP A 140 3.88 -14.49 13.04
CA ASP A 140 4.53 -14.99 11.84
C ASP A 140 5.56 -14.01 11.28
N LEU A 141 6.65 -14.54 10.72
CA LEU A 141 7.64 -13.76 9.98
C LEU A 141 7.00 -13.25 8.69
N ARG A 142 7.24 -11.97 8.37
CA ARG A 142 6.94 -11.34 7.09
C ARG A 142 8.20 -10.67 6.55
N VAL A 143 8.73 -11.23 5.46
CA VAL A 143 9.85 -10.66 4.69
C VAL A 143 9.35 -10.10 3.35
N SER A 144 10.00 -9.06 2.84
CA SER A 144 9.65 -8.42 1.56
C SER A 144 10.92 -8.17 0.77
N PHE A 145 10.92 -8.59 -0.49
CA PHE A 145 12.06 -8.47 -1.39
C PHE A 145 11.86 -7.31 -2.35
N HIS A 146 12.91 -6.52 -2.55
CA HIS A 146 12.91 -5.31 -3.34
C HIS A 146 14.01 -5.34 -4.39
N ILE A 147 13.99 -4.39 -5.32
CA ILE A 147 14.97 -4.34 -6.42
C ILE A 147 16.42 -4.15 -5.92
N TYR A 148 16.58 -3.59 -4.72
CA TYR A 148 17.86 -3.41 -4.05
C TYR A 148 18.25 -4.58 -3.14
N SER A 149 17.40 -5.60 -2.99
CA SER A 149 17.72 -6.84 -2.28
C SER A 149 18.59 -7.74 -3.15
N THR A 150 19.42 -8.55 -2.52
CA THR A 150 20.37 -9.45 -3.18
C THR A 150 20.15 -10.90 -2.76
N GLU A 151 20.75 -11.85 -3.49
CA GLU A 151 20.80 -13.26 -3.08
C GLU A 151 21.55 -13.45 -1.75
N ILE A 152 22.54 -12.60 -1.47
CA ILE A 152 23.29 -12.61 -0.20
C ILE A 152 22.37 -12.29 0.98
N ASP A 153 21.45 -11.32 0.82
CA ASP A 153 20.47 -11.00 1.86
C ASP A 153 19.56 -12.20 2.14
N VAL A 154 19.11 -12.89 1.08
CA VAL A 154 18.28 -14.11 1.19
C VAL A 154 19.02 -15.21 1.93
N ASP A 155 20.26 -15.49 1.53
CA ASP A 155 21.06 -16.56 2.12
C ASP A 155 21.42 -16.26 3.57
N THR A 156 21.73 -15.00 3.89
CA THR A 156 21.99 -14.54 5.25
C THR A 156 20.77 -14.71 6.15
N ALA A 157 19.58 -14.35 5.65
CA ALA A 157 18.34 -14.52 6.38
C ALA A 157 18.00 -16.00 6.59
N LEU A 158 18.12 -16.83 5.55
CA LEU A 158 17.86 -18.28 5.64
C LEU A 158 18.76 -18.95 6.67
N ASN A 159 20.07 -18.70 6.61
CA ASN A 159 21.04 -19.28 7.53
C ASN A 159 20.70 -18.99 9.00
N ALA A 160 20.27 -17.77 9.31
CA ALA A 160 19.86 -17.41 10.67
C ALA A 160 18.52 -18.02 11.10
N LEU A 161 17.59 -18.22 10.17
CA LEU A 161 16.27 -18.78 10.49
C LEU A 161 16.30 -20.30 10.67
N THR A 162 17.18 -20.99 9.93
CA THR A 162 17.33 -22.44 9.94
C THR A 162 18.36 -22.97 10.94
N SER A 163 19.16 -22.09 11.56
CA SER A 163 20.01 -22.44 12.70
C SER A 163 19.24 -22.66 14.00
#